data_AF-A0A6B2CQ78-F1
#
_entry.id   AF-A0A6B2CQ78-F1
#
_cell.length_a   1.000
_cell.length_b   1.000
_cell.length_c   1.000
_cell.angle_alpha   90.00
_cell.angle_beta   90.00
_cell.angle_gamma   90.00
#
_symmetry.space_group_name_H-M   'P 1'
#
loop_
_entity.id
_entity.type
_entity.pdbx_description
1 polymer ?
#
loop_
_entity_poly.entity_id
_entity_poly.type
_entity_poly.pdbx_seq_one_letter_code
_entity_poly.pdbx_strand_id
1 'polypeptide(L)' 'GVLSEVQDGHVAVCPLHKAKFDVLTGDMVSPPIVMPERPCEFNRELHPPLKRYDVRVSPEGLLEIDI' A
#
# COMPACT_ATOMS: atom_id res chain seq x y z
N GLY A 1 -5.18 -8.23 5.43
CA GLY A 1 -3.74 -8.48 5.64
C GLY A 1 -3.00 -7.16 5.46
N VAL A 2 -1.98 -6.89 6.27
CA VAL A 2 -1.20 -5.63 6.22
C VAL A 2 -0.15 -5.72 5.12
N LEU A 3 0.10 -4.61 4.42
CA LEU A 3 1.27 -4.46 3.54
C LEU A 3 2.50 -4.20 4.42
N SER A 4 3.20 -5.26 4.82
CA SER A 4 4.31 -5.18 5.78
C SER A 4 5.69 -5.40 5.16
N GLU A 5 5.76 -5.83 3.90
CA GLU A 5 7.01 -6.13 3.20
C GLU A 5 7.09 -5.37 1.88
N VAL A 6 8.30 -4.90 1.55
CA VAL A 6 8.63 -4.19 0.31
C VAL A 6 9.71 -4.97 -0.43
N GLN A 7 9.39 -5.41 -1.65
CA GLN A 7 10.28 -6.06 -2.60
C GLN A 7 10.95 -5.03 -3.49
N ASP A 8 12.18 -5.33 -3.94
CA ASP A 8 12.95 -4.48 -4.85
C ASP A 8 13.11 -3.01 -4.40
N GLY A 9 12.98 -2.77 -3.08
CA GLY A 9 13.12 -1.46 -2.45
C GLY A 9 11.93 -0.51 -2.60
N HIS A 10 10.92 -0.83 -3.43
CA HIS A 10 9.76 0.08 -3.61
C HIS A 10 8.41 -0.62 -3.91
N VAL A 11 8.35 -1.95 -4.03
CA VAL A 11 7.12 -2.67 -4.38
C VAL A 11 6.53 -3.39 -3.17
N ALA A 12 5.39 -2.94 -2.67
CA ALA A 12 4.62 -3.67 -1.66
C ALA A 12 3.67 -4.67 -2.32
N VAL A 13 3.60 -5.89 -1.77
CA VAL A 13 2.71 -6.96 -2.29
C VAL A 13 1.62 -7.28 -1.27
N CYS A 14 0.36 -7.20 -1.69
CA CYS A 14 -0.77 -7.65 -0.88
C CYS A 14 -0.61 -9.15 -0.59
N PRO A 15 -0.48 -9.58 0.68
CA PRO A 15 -0.22 -10.99 0.99
C PRO A 15 -1.38 -11.89 0.56
N LEU A 16 -2.60 -11.35 0.48
CA LEU A 16 -3.83 -12.07 0.17
C LEU A 16 -4.05 -12.24 -1.32
N HIS A 17 -4.14 -11.13 -2.06
CA HIS A 17 -4.55 -11.14 -3.48
C HIS A 17 -3.42 -10.79 -4.44
N LYS A 18 -2.18 -10.66 -3.94
CA LYS A 18 -0.98 -10.41 -4.75
C LYS A 18 -1.00 -9.14 -5.61
N ALA A 19 -1.96 -8.23 -5.37
CA ALA A 19 -1.89 -6.87 -5.89
C ALA A 19 -0.55 -6.24 -5.51
N LYS A 20 0.05 -5.50 -6.44
CA LYS A 20 1.34 -4.83 -6.24
C LYS A 20 1.16 -3.33 -6.27
N PHE A 21 1.82 -2.64 -5.37
CA PHE A 21 1.77 -1.19 -5.24
C PHE A 21 3.19 -0.62 -5.19
N ASP A 22 3.39 0.51 -5.84
CA ASP A 22 4.58 1.32 -5.66
C ASP A 22 4.42 2.15 -4.38
N VAL A 23 5.32 2.01 -3.41
CA VAL A 23 5.22 2.71 -2.12
C VAL A 23 5.70 4.17 -2.16
N LEU A 24 6.36 4.58 -3.24
CA LEU A 24 6.82 5.96 -3.43
C LEU A 24 5.70 6.83 -4.01
N THR A 25 4.90 6.29 -4.93
CA THR A 25 3.78 7.02 -5.55
C THR A 25 2.42 6.66 -4.96
N GLY A 26 2.30 5.45 -4.41
CA GLY A 26 1.03 4.85 -3.99
C GLY A 26 0.30 4.13 -5.13
N ASP A 27 0.81 4.15 -6.36
CA ASP A 27 0.10 3.60 -7.52
C ASP A 27 0.03 2.07 -7.50
N MET A 28 -1.04 1.53 -8.09
CA MET A 28 -1.17 0.10 -8.32
C MET A 28 -0.36 -0.32 -9.55
N VAL A 29 0.66 -1.14 -9.34
CA VAL A 29 1.53 -1.69 -10.39
C VAL A 29 0.92 -2.95 -11.00
N SER A 30 0.21 -3.75 -10.21
CA SER A 30 -0.47 -4.96 -10.67
C SER A 30 -1.80 -5.16 -9.94
N PRO A 31 -2.89 -5.49 -10.65
CA PRO A 31 -4.18 -5.74 -10.03
C PRO A 31 -4.16 -6.98 -9.12
N PRO A 32 -5.11 -7.08 -8.18
CA PRO A 32 -5.28 -8.28 -7.39
C PRO A 32 -5.70 -9.47 -8.26
N ILE A 33 -5.20 -10.65 -7.90
CA ILE A 33 -5.71 -11.93 -8.36
C ILE A 33 -6.98 -12.22 -7.58
N VAL A 34 -8.12 -12.14 -8.26
CA VAL A 34 -9.46 -12.38 -7.70
C VAL A 34 -10.04 -13.66 -8.26
N MET A 35 -10.63 -14.48 -7.39
CA MET A 35 -11.48 -15.61 -7.80
C MET A 35 -12.89 -15.07 -8.03
N PRO A 36 -13.44 -15.11 -9.25
CA PRO A 36 -14.76 -14.53 -9.55
C PRO A 36 -15.89 -15.06 -8.66
N GLU A 37 -15.80 -16.32 -8.25
CA GLU A 37 -16.76 -17.03 -7.40
C GLU A 37 -16.69 -16.64 -5.92
N ARG A 38 -15.67 -15.89 -5.48
CA ARG A 38 -15.49 -15.49 -4.08
C ARG A 38 -15.22 -13.98 -3.96
N PRO A 39 -16.12 -13.20 -3.34
CA PRO A 39 -15.85 -11.80 -3.09
C PRO A 39 -14.66 -11.64 -2.15
N CYS A 40 -13.77 -10.70 -2.46
CA CYS A 40 -12.67 -10.35 -1.59
C CYS A 40 -13.20 -9.63 -0.33
N GLU A 41 -13.05 -10.27 0.83
CA GLU A 41 -13.53 -9.76 2.13
C GLU A 41 -12.76 -8.51 2.61
N PHE A 42 -11.63 -8.18 1.97
CA PHE A 42 -10.77 -7.05 2.31
C PHE A 42 -10.87 -5.89 1.30
N ASN A 43 -11.72 -5.99 0.27
CA ASN A 43 -11.73 -5.07 -0.88
C ASN A 43 -12.52 -3.77 -0.69
N ARG A 44 -13.02 -3.48 0.52
CA ARG A 44 -14.00 -2.40 0.67
C ARG A 44 -13.42 -0.99 0.64
N GLU A 45 -12.12 -0.82 0.85
CA GLU A 45 -11.51 0.51 1.08
C GLU A 45 -10.20 0.77 0.33
N LEU A 46 -9.68 -0.20 -0.43
CA LEU A 46 -8.45 -0.02 -1.22
C LEU A 46 -8.76 0.71 -2.52
N HIS A 47 -8.78 2.04 -2.47
CA HIS A 47 -8.81 2.89 -3.64
C HIS A 47 -7.38 3.27 -4.02
N PRO A 48 -6.84 2.78 -5.16
CA PRO A 48 -5.58 3.31 -5.66
C PRO A 48 -5.74 4.78 -6.10
N PRO A 49 -4.70 5.61 -5.92
CA PRO A 49 -3.44 5.29 -5.25
C PRO A 49 -3.60 5.13 -3.73
N LEU A 50 -2.73 4.35 -3.09
CA LEU A 50 -2.67 4.20 -1.63
C LEU A 50 -2.65 5.59 -0.96
N LYS A 51 -3.32 5.68 0.21
CA LYS A 51 -3.36 6.93 0.98
C LYS A 51 -1.94 7.42 1.27
N ARG A 52 -1.70 8.68 0.93
CA ARG A 52 -0.45 9.38 1.22
C ARG A 52 -0.60 10.20 2.49
N TYR A 53 0.53 10.39 3.16
CA TYR A 53 0.65 11.19 4.36
C TYR A 53 1.75 12.21 4.13
N ASP A 54 1.48 13.47 4.50
CA ASP A 54 2.52 14.49 4.50
C ASP A 54 3.45 14.23 5.69
N VAL A 55 4.75 14.32 5.43
CA VAL A 55 5.80 14.01 6.40
C VAL A 55 6.75 15.19 6.48
N ARG A 56 7.10 15.58 7.70
CA ARG A 56 8.11 16.60 8.00
C ARG A 56 9.22 16.02 8.88
N VAL A 57 10.39 16.65 8.84
CA VAL A 57 11.51 16.31 9.71
C VAL A 57 11.48 17.27 10.91
N SER A 58 11.40 16.73 12.13
CA SER A 58 11.44 17.52 13.36
C SER A 58 12.83 18.14 13.58
N PRO A 59 12.97 19.16 14.45
CA PRO A 59 14.28 19.71 14.82
C PRO A 59 15.27 18.66 15.36
N GLU A 60 14.76 17.57 15.94
CA GLU A 60 15.53 16.43 16.47
C GLU A 60 15.89 15.40 15.39
N GLY A 61 15.47 15.61 14.14
CA GLY A 61 15.76 14.72 13.01
C GLY A 61 14.80 13.53 12.88
N LEU A 62 13.66 13.55 13.56
CA LEU A 62 12.65 12.48 13.47
C LEU A 62 11.64 12.76 12.35
N LEU A 63 11.10 11.70 11.74
CA LEU A 63 9.99 11.83 10.79
C LEU A 63 8.68 11.96 11.56
N GLU A 64 7.96 13.05 11.33
CA GLU A 64 6.62 13.29 11.86
C GLU A 64 5.59 13.25 10.72
N ILE A 65 4.48 12.56 10.97
CA ILE A 65 3.35 12.54 10.05
C ILE A 65 2.38 13.67 10.44
N ASP A 66 2.04 14.54 9.50
CA ASP A 66 0.98 15.53 9.67
C ASP A 66 -0.38 14.82 9.44
N ILE A 67 -1.09 14.50 10.53
CA ILE A 67 -2.38 13.78 10.54
C ILE A 67 -3.55 14.75 10.64
#